data_AF-H0HTT4-F1
#
_entry.id   AF-H0HTT4-F1
#
_cell.length_a   1.000
_cell.length_b   1.000
_cell.length_c   1.000
_cell.angle_alpha   90.00
_cell.angle_beta   90.00
_cell.angle_gamma   90.00
#
_symmetry.space_group_name_H-M   'P 1'
#
loop_
_entity.id
_entity.type
_entity.pdbx_description
1 polymer ?
#
loop_
_entity_poly.entity_id
_entity_poly.type
_entity_poly.pdbx_seq_one_letter_code
_entity_poly.pdbx_strand_id
1 'polypeptide(L)'
;MASGFRYVVIMLAAMPASACSSLPAAIEAEVVRSTLYDDIPCGTLTAQRATLVRQYGDPEKQPDKRQPGDPITPTGLSVVTPDFRSAAEKERGLAWGKILAMNSSIKRRCSE
;
A
#
# COMPACT_ATOMS: atom_id res chain seq x y z
N MET A 1 46.95 -5.34 -10.03
CA MET A 1 46.44 -5.32 -8.64
C MET A 1 46.43 -3.84 -8.25
N ALA A 2 45.33 -3.15 -7.95
CA ALA A 2 44.09 -3.54 -7.32
C ALA A 2 42.89 -2.76 -7.91
N SER A 3 42.23 -3.35 -8.90
CA SER A 3 40.91 -2.91 -9.41
C SER A 3 39.75 -3.42 -8.54
N GLY A 4 40.04 -3.94 -7.34
CA GLY A 4 39.07 -4.66 -6.50
C GLY A 4 38.23 -3.80 -5.56
N PHE A 5 38.62 -2.55 -5.29
CA PHE A 5 37.94 -1.74 -4.25
C PHE A 5 36.64 -1.08 -4.74
N ARG A 6 36.49 -0.88 -6.06
CA ARG A 6 35.32 -0.18 -6.62
C ARG A 6 34.07 -1.04 -6.74
N TYR A 7 34.22 -2.37 -6.77
CA TYR A 7 33.08 -3.28 -6.94
C TYR A 7 32.40 -3.68 -5.61
N VAL A 8 33.11 -3.56 -4.48
CA VAL A 8 32.57 -3.93 -3.16
C VAL A 8 31.48 -2.96 -2.69
N VAL A 9 31.59 -1.67 -3.04
CA VAL A 9 30.62 -0.65 -2.61
C VAL A 9 29.31 -0.72 -3.42
N ILE A 10 29.34 -1.23 -4.65
CA ILE A 10 28.15 -1.30 -5.52
C ILE A 10 27.30 -2.55 -5.24
N MET A 11 27.88 -3.62 -4.69
CA MET A 11 27.13 -4.84 -4.36
C MET A 11 26.30 -4.74 -3.07
N LEU A 12 26.53 -3.74 -2.22
CA LEU A 12 25.79 -3.59 -0.95
C LEU A 12 24.38 -3.02 -1.12
N ALA A 13 24.04 -2.50 -2.31
CA ALA A 13 22.75 -1.87 -2.59
C ALA A 13 21.69 -2.81 -3.18
N ALA A 14 21.99 -4.12 -3.30
CA ALA A 14 21.10 -5.11 -3.89
C ALA A 14 20.71 -6.21 -2.89
N MET A 15 20.62 -5.89 -1.60
CA MET A 15 19.71 -6.66 -0.75
C MET A 15 18.29 -6.21 -1.09
N PRO A 16 17.44 -7.04 -1.71
CA PRO A 16 16.03 -6.87 -1.45
C PRO A 16 15.93 -7.00 0.07
N ALA A 17 15.60 -5.92 0.75
CA ALA A 17 15.04 -6.06 2.08
C ALA A 17 13.76 -6.88 1.86
N SER A 18 13.90 -8.21 1.88
CA SER A 18 12.80 -9.12 2.14
C SER A 18 12.42 -8.77 3.57
N ALA A 19 11.65 -7.70 3.70
CA ALA A 19 11.12 -7.21 4.95
C ALA A 19 10.43 -8.42 5.54
N CYS A 20 10.97 -8.93 6.65
CA CYS A 20 10.31 -9.91 7.47
C CYS A 20 9.15 -9.15 8.17
N SER A 21 8.21 -8.65 7.38
CA SER A 21 7.02 -7.96 7.86
C SER A 21 6.01 -9.04 8.16
N SER A 22 5.57 -9.10 9.42
CA SER A 22 4.44 -9.93 9.78
C SER A 22 3.20 -9.47 9.02
N LEU A 23 2.31 -10.41 8.73
CA LEU A 23 1.06 -10.15 8.02
C LEU A 23 0.26 -8.99 8.64
N PRO A 24 0.12 -8.86 9.98
CA PRO A 24 -0.52 -7.69 10.59
C PRO A 24 0.19 -6.38 10.31
N ALA A 25 1.52 -6.34 10.42
CA ALA A 25 2.29 -5.13 10.14
C ALA A 25 2.19 -4.71 8.67
N ALA A 26 2.18 -5.69 7.76
CA ALA A 26 2.04 -5.44 6.33
C ALA A 26 0.64 -4.91 5.98
N ILE A 27 -0.41 -5.42 6.63
CA ILE A 27 -1.78 -4.96 6.43
C ILE A 27 -2.00 -3.55 6.99
N GLU A 28 -1.44 -3.26 8.16
CA GLU A 28 -1.49 -1.91 8.74
C GLU A 28 -0.78 -0.90 7.83
N ALA A 29 0.32 -1.29 7.19
CA ALA A 29 1.03 -0.43 6.24
C ALA A 29 0.21 -0.10 4.97
N GLU A 30 -0.88 -0.83 4.69
CA GLU A 30 -1.81 -0.50 3.61
C GLU A 30 -2.81 0.59 3.99
N VAL A 31 -2.94 0.93 5.28
CA VAL A 31 -3.82 2.00 5.75
C VAL A 31 -3.17 3.36 5.45
N VAL A 32 -3.70 4.07 4.46
CA VAL A 32 -3.21 5.39 4.05
C VAL A 32 -4.06 6.49 4.69
N ARG A 33 -3.39 7.51 5.24
CA ARG A 33 -4.09 8.67 5.83
C ARG A 33 -4.64 9.56 4.73
N SER A 34 -5.92 9.91 4.84
CA SER A 34 -6.59 10.81 3.87
C SER A 34 -6.02 12.23 3.86
N THR A 35 -5.46 12.69 4.98
CA THR A 35 -4.86 14.02 5.11
C THR A 35 -3.68 14.27 4.16
N LEU A 36 -3.03 13.21 3.67
CA LEU A 36 -1.97 13.32 2.67
C LEU A 36 -2.46 13.87 1.33
N TYR A 37 -3.78 13.84 1.10
CA TYR A 37 -4.40 14.29 -0.14
C TYR A 37 -5.10 15.63 0.01
N ASP A 38 -5.08 16.28 1.18
CA ASP A 38 -5.88 17.48 1.44
C ASP A 38 -5.45 18.70 0.62
N ASP A 39 -4.18 18.78 0.26
CA ASP A 39 -3.63 19.89 -0.53
C ASP A 39 -3.73 19.66 -2.05
N ILE A 40 -4.19 18.48 -2.48
CA ILE A 40 -4.33 18.17 -3.90
C ILE A 40 -5.62 18.80 -4.45
N PRO A 41 -5.57 19.52 -5.59
CA PRO A 41 -6.75 20.04 -6.26
C PRO A 41 -7.76 18.94 -6.61
N CYS A 42 -9.05 19.21 -6.39
CA CYS A 42 -10.11 18.20 -6.52
C CYS A 42 -10.17 17.51 -7.88
N GLY A 43 -9.98 18.25 -8.99
CA GLY A 43 -9.94 17.67 -10.34
C GLY A 43 -8.78 16.69 -10.51
N THR A 44 -7.58 17.06 -10.05
CA THR A 44 -6.39 16.21 -10.09
C THR A 44 -6.56 14.98 -9.20
N LEU A 45 -7.08 15.16 -7.98
CA LEU A 45 -7.30 14.07 -7.04
C LEU A 45 -8.28 13.03 -7.59
N THR A 46 -9.38 13.50 -8.20
CA THR A 46 -10.39 12.63 -8.82
C THR A 46 -9.81 11.86 -10.01
N ALA A 47 -8.98 12.50 -10.84
CA ALA A 47 -8.32 11.82 -11.97
C ALA A 47 -7.29 10.77 -11.50
N GLN A 48 -6.51 11.07 -10.46
CA GLN A 48 -5.58 10.13 -9.85
C GLN A 48 -6.32 8.90 -9.28
N ARG A 49 -7.40 9.14 -8.52
CA ARG A 49 -8.28 8.08 -8.01
C ARG A 49 -8.83 7.21 -9.15
N ALA A 50 -9.37 7.82 -10.21
CA ALA A 50 -9.92 7.10 -11.35
C ALA A 50 -8.87 6.22 -12.05
N THR A 51 -7.63 6.69 -12.14
CA THR A 51 -6.51 5.92 -12.70
C THR A 51 -6.20 4.68 -11.84
N LEU A 52 -6.13 4.84 -10.52
CA LEU A 52 -5.91 3.72 -9.59
C LEU A 52 -7.08 2.72 -9.63
N VAL A 53 -8.32 3.20 -9.65
CA VAL A 53 -9.52 2.35 -9.75
C VAL A 53 -9.52 1.55 -11.05
N ARG A 54 -9.13 2.15 -12.17
CA ARG A 54 -9.03 1.43 -13.46
C ARG A 54 -7.99 0.31 -13.41
N GLN A 55 -6.88 0.51 -12.70
CA GLN A 55 -5.78 -0.45 -12.66
C GLN A 55 -5.99 -1.56 -11.60
N TYR A 56 -6.51 -1.21 -10.43
CA TYR A 56 -6.58 -2.10 -9.27
C TYR A 56 -8.01 -2.46 -8.84
N GLY A 57 -9.03 -1.90 -9.52
CA GLY A 57 -10.43 -2.02 -9.16
C GLY A 57 -10.85 -1.05 -8.06
N ASP A 58 -12.17 -0.89 -7.88
CA ASP A 58 -12.72 -0.09 -6.79
C ASP A 58 -12.88 -0.97 -5.52
N PRO A 59 -12.24 -0.63 -4.39
CA PRO A 59 -12.41 -1.36 -3.14
C PRO A 59 -13.86 -1.39 -2.65
N GLU A 60 -14.62 -0.30 -2.83
CA GLU A 60 -16.01 -0.19 -2.35
C GLU A 60 -16.98 -1.12 -3.11
N LYS A 61 -16.57 -1.59 -4.30
CA LYS A 61 -17.35 -2.53 -5.13
C LYS A 61 -16.91 -3.99 -4.96
N GLN A 62 -16.02 -4.26 -4.01
CA GLN A 62 -15.47 -5.60 -3.78
C GLN A 62 -15.58 -5.98 -2.29
N PRO A 63 -16.80 -6.10 -1.75
CA PRO A 63 -17.03 -6.36 -0.33
C PRO A 63 -16.49 -7.73 0.12
N ASP A 64 -16.40 -8.70 -0.80
CA ASP A 64 -15.90 -10.05 -0.50
C ASP A 64 -14.37 -10.12 -0.39
N LYS A 65 -13.68 -9.02 -0.71
CA LYS A 65 -12.22 -8.94 -0.61
C LYS A 65 -11.82 -8.14 0.61
N ARG A 66 -10.76 -8.60 1.27
CA ARG A 66 -10.15 -7.92 2.41
C ARG A 66 -9.76 -6.49 2.03
N GLN A 67 -10.21 -5.55 2.83
CA GLN A 67 -9.88 -4.14 2.73
C GLN A 67 -8.60 -3.81 3.54
N PRO A 68 -7.90 -2.73 3.18
CA PRO A 68 -6.82 -2.18 3.99
C PRO A 68 -7.28 -1.91 5.42
N GLY A 69 -6.53 -2.37 6.42
CA GLY A 69 -6.87 -2.20 7.85
C GLY A 69 -7.90 -3.18 8.39
N ASP A 70 -8.45 -4.09 7.58
CA ASP A 70 -9.33 -5.14 8.11
C ASP A 70 -8.60 -5.99 9.14
N PRO A 71 -9.24 -6.27 10.30
CA PRO A 71 -8.62 -7.06 11.35
C PRO A 71 -8.36 -8.47 10.84
N ILE A 72 -7.10 -8.90 10.93
CA ILE A 72 -6.78 -10.31 10.79
C ILE A 72 -7.21 -10.97 12.08
N THR A 73 -8.14 -11.92 12.03
CA THR A 73 -8.53 -12.71 13.20
C THR A 73 -7.27 -13.22 13.89
N PRO A 74 -6.94 -12.74 15.10
CA PRO A 74 -5.70 -13.15 15.74
C PRO A 74 -5.88 -14.57 16.23
N THR A 75 -5.49 -15.55 15.42
CA THR A 75 -4.98 -16.80 15.99
C THR A 75 -3.77 -16.38 16.83
N GLY A 76 -3.52 -16.98 18.00
CA GLY A 76 -2.50 -16.53 18.97
C GLY A 76 -1.06 -16.40 18.45
N LEU A 77 -0.82 -16.63 17.15
CA LEU A 77 0.43 -16.50 16.41
C LEU A 77 0.40 -15.36 15.37
N SER A 78 -0.66 -14.56 15.24
CA SER A 78 -0.83 -13.59 14.15
C SER A 78 0.31 -12.57 14.04
N VAL A 79 0.90 -12.14 15.18
CA VAL A 79 2.00 -11.18 15.24
C VAL A 79 3.30 -11.72 14.62
N VAL A 80 3.47 -13.04 14.56
CA VAL A 80 4.65 -13.72 14.00
C VAL A 80 4.37 -14.40 12.65
N THR A 81 3.12 -14.37 12.17
CA THR A 81 2.76 -14.92 10.87
C THR A 81 3.42 -14.09 9.75
N PRO A 82 4.28 -14.68 8.91
CA PRO A 82 4.88 -13.97 7.79
C PRO A 82 3.85 -13.65 6.70
N ASP A 83 4.03 -12.54 5.97
CA ASP A 83 3.15 -12.16 4.86
C ASP A 83 3.49 -12.93 3.56
N PHE A 84 2.82 -14.06 3.35
CA PHE A 84 2.94 -14.92 2.16
C PHE A 84 2.23 -14.41 0.90
N ARG A 85 1.57 -13.24 0.94
CA ARG A 85 0.86 -12.72 -0.24
C ARG A 85 1.82 -12.40 -1.38
N SER A 86 1.32 -12.57 -2.60
CA SER A 86 2.06 -12.21 -3.82
C SER A 86 2.32 -10.70 -3.88
N ALA A 87 3.33 -10.31 -4.68
CA ALA A 87 3.61 -8.89 -4.91
C ALA A 87 2.39 -8.14 -5.46
N ALA A 88 1.65 -8.76 -6.39
CA ALA A 88 0.45 -8.17 -6.98
C ALA A 88 -0.67 -7.93 -5.95
N GLU A 89 -0.84 -8.82 -4.96
CA GLU A 89 -1.81 -8.64 -3.88
C GLU A 89 -1.41 -7.53 -2.92
N LYS A 90 -0.10 -7.43 -2.61
CA LYS A 90 0.46 -6.36 -1.78
C LYS A 90 0.30 -5.00 -2.45
N GLU A 91 0.65 -4.91 -3.74
CA GLU A 91 0.46 -3.70 -4.54
C GLU A 91 -1.01 -3.28 -4.62
N ARG A 92 -1.92 -4.24 -4.80
CA ARG A 92 -3.36 -3.98 -4.80
C ARG A 92 -3.82 -3.44 -3.45
N GLY A 93 -3.40 -4.05 -2.34
CA GLY A 93 -3.73 -3.59 -0.99
C GLY A 93 -3.30 -2.14 -0.76
N LEU A 94 -2.06 -1.79 -1.12
CA LEU A 94 -1.56 -0.42 -1.06
C LEU A 94 -2.35 0.53 -1.95
N ALA A 95 -2.68 0.13 -3.19
CA ALA A 95 -3.47 0.94 -4.10
C ALA A 95 -4.89 1.19 -3.57
N TRP A 96 -5.52 0.18 -2.98
CA TRP A 96 -6.83 0.31 -2.35
C TRP A 96 -6.79 1.24 -1.14
N GLY A 97 -5.74 1.17 -0.33
CA GLY A 97 -5.53 2.09 0.78
C GLY A 97 -5.48 3.54 0.31
N LYS A 98 -4.74 3.80 -0.77
CA LYS A 98 -4.70 5.11 -1.41
C LYS A 98 -6.07 5.53 -1.94
N ILE A 99 -6.81 4.64 -2.61
CA ILE A 99 -8.15 4.94 -3.12
C ILE A 99 -9.10 5.32 -1.97
N LEU A 100 -9.15 4.55 -0.89
CA LEU A 100 -10.01 4.85 0.27
C LEU A 100 -9.65 6.18 0.92
N ALA A 101 -8.36 6.47 1.06
CA ALA A 101 -7.87 7.74 1.56
C ALA A 101 -8.25 8.92 0.65
N MET A 102 -8.13 8.75 -0.67
CA MET A 102 -8.59 9.73 -1.66
C MET A 102 -10.10 9.92 -1.59
N ASN A 103 -10.91 8.86 -1.47
CA ASN A 103 -12.37 8.93 -1.34
C ASN A 103 -12.76 9.76 -0.11
N SER A 104 -12.10 9.51 1.03
CA SER A 104 -12.31 10.27 2.25
C SER A 104 -12.01 11.76 2.08
N SER A 105 -10.89 12.11 1.43
CA SER A 105 -10.54 13.51 1.14
C SER A 105 -11.55 14.15 0.17
N ILE A 106 -11.89 13.46 -0.93
CA ILE A 106 -12.87 13.92 -1.93
C ILE A 106 -14.22 14.19 -1.28
N LYS A 107 -14.72 13.24 -0.47
CA LYS A 107 -16.01 13.37 0.23
C LYS A 107 -16.05 14.57 1.17
N ARG A 108 -14.91 14.94 1.77
CA ARG A 108 -14.82 16.08 2.69
C ARG A 108 -14.67 17.42 1.98
N ARG A 109 -13.95 17.47 0.85
CA ARG A 109 -13.48 18.73 0.25
C ARG A 109 -14.07 19.06 -1.12
N CYS A 110 -14.51 18.06 -1.85
CA CYS A 110 -14.79 18.17 -3.29
C CYS A 110 -16.25 17.88 -3.64
N SER A 111 -17.12 17.74 -2.64
CA SER A 111 -18.56 17.62 -2.85
C SER A 111 -19.17 19.01 -3.04
N GLU A 112 -19.15 19.48 -4.29
CA GLU A 112 -19.97 20.60 -4.80
C GLU A 112 -20.77 20.11 -6.01
#